data_AF-A0A1B8S8B1-F1
#
_entry.id   AF-A0A1B8S8B1-F1
#
_cell.length_a   1.000
_cell.length_b   1.000
_cell.length_c   1.000
_cell.angle_alpha   90.00
_cell.angle_beta   90.00
_cell.angle_gamma   90.00
#
_symmetry.space_group_name_H-M   'P 1'
#
loop_
_entity.id
_entity.type
_entity.pdbx_description
1 polymer ?
#
loop_
_entity_poly.entity_id
_entity_poly.type
_entity_poly.pdbx_seq_one_letter_code
_entity_poly.pdbx_strand_id
1 'polypeptide(L)'
;EIAAGLGLAAGLRTPIAAAGFVALMSVAVWTVHRANGFFVLNEGWEYNLVLATGAVVVAMLGPGRLSLDHQIFCRCWLNGWTGLLISVGLGLAGAIGQLLLFYRPPAVTGE
;
A
#
# COMPACT_ATOMS: atom_id res chain seq x y z
N GLU A 1 -0.46 9.87 -2.21
CA GLU A 1 0.65 9.51 -1.30
C GLU A 1 0.51 10.12 0.09
N ILE A 2 0.52 11.45 0.24
CA ILE A 2 0.52 12.13 1.55
C ILE A 2 -0.63 11.67 2.46
N ALA A 3 -1.87 11.64 1.95
CA ALA A 3 -3.02 11.23 2.76
C ALA A 3 -2.95 9.76 3.22
N ALA A 4 -2.46 8.85 2.37
CA ALA A 4 -2.31 7.44 2.72
C ALA A 4 -1.21 7.24 3.78
N GLY A 5 -0.06 7.89 3.59
CA GLY A 5 1.06 7.83 4.55
C GLY A 5 0.70 8.45 5.89
N LEU A 6 0.15 9.66 5.91
CA LEU A 6 -0.28 10.32 7.15
C LEU A 6 -1.43 9.58 7.83
N GLY A 7 -2.41 9.10 7.05
CA GLY A 7 -3.53 8.31 7.58
C GLY A 7 -3.04 7.02 8.24
N LEU A 8 -2.08 6.33 7.62
CA LEU A 8 -1.49 5.11 8.18
C LEU A 8 -0.67 5.41 9.44
N ALA A 9 0.14 6.48 9.42
CA ALA A 9 0.95 6.91 10.56
C ALA A 9 0.10 7.34 11.76
N ALA A 10 -1.00 8.06 11.52
CA ALA A 10 -1.95 8.45 12.56
C ALA A 10 -2.85 7.29 13.02
N GLY A 11 -2.87 6.17 12.28
CA GLY A 11 -3.78 5.05 12.49
C GLY A 11 -5.23 5.45 12.32
N LEU A 12 -5.54 6.21 11.27
CA LEU A 12 -6.90 6.62 10.89
C LEU A 12 -7.42 5.74 9.76
N ARG A 13 -8.49 5.01 10.02
CA ARG A 13 -9.03 3.94 9.17
C ARG A 13 -7.89 3.04 8.68
N THR A 14 -7.13 2.50 9.63
CA THR A 14 -5.83 1.84 9.44
C THR A 14 -5.78 0.90 8.24
N PRO A 15 -6.76 -0.01 8.00
CA PRO A 15 -6.72 -0.92 6.86
C PRO A 15 -6.97 -0.25 5.50
N ILE A 16 -7.75 0.85 5.48
CA ILE A 16 -8.00 1.64 4.27
C ILE A 16 -6.76 2.49 3.95
N ALA A 17 -6.14 3.10 4.96
CA ALA A 17 -4.89 3.83 4.77
C ALA A 17 -3.77 2.89 4.31
N ALA A 18 -3.68 1.69 4.90
CA ALA A 18 -2.79 0.62 4.47
C ALA A 18 -3.09 0.17 3.03
N ALA A 19 -4.37 0.03 2.64
CA ALA A 19 -4.74 -0.26 1.26
C ALA A 19 -4.20 0.79 0.28
N GLY A 20 -4.36 2.08 0.60
CA GLY A 20 -3.79 3.16 -0.19
C GLY A 20 -2.27 3.06 -0.30
N PHE A 21 -1.59 2.70 0.79
CA PHE A 21 -0.14 2.50 0.80
C PHE A 21 0.31 1.30 -0.06
N VAL A 22 -0.38 0.16 0.04
CA VAL A 22 -0.17 -1.02 -0.79
C VAL A 22 -0.40 -0.70 -2.27
N ALA A 23 -1.43 0.07 -2.59
CA ALA A 23 -1.72 0.50 -3.95
C ALA A 23 -0.54 1.31 -4.53
N LEU A 24 -0.03 2.27 -3.77
CA LEU A 24 1.10 3.12 -4.17
C LEU A 24 2.36 2.31 -4.43
N MET A 25 2.71 1.41 -3.51
CA MET A 25 3.87 0.53 -3.68
C MET A 25 3.70 -0.38 -4.90
N SER A 26 2.51 -0.94 -5.12
CA SER A 26 2.24 -1.83 -6.27
C SER A 26 2.37 -1.09 -7.60
N VAL A 27 1.87 0.14 -7.69
CA VAL A 27 2.05 0.98 -8.87
C VAL A 27 3.54 1.30 -9.07
N ALA A 28 4.27 1.67 -8.01
CA ALA A 28 5.70 1.95 -8.10
C ALA A 28 6.52 0.74 -8.57
N VAL A 29 6.16 -0.48 -8.14
CA VAL A 29 6.75 -1.71 -8.70
C VAL A 29 6.49 -1.78 -10.19
N TRP A 30 5.23 -1.63 -10.61
CA TRP A 30 4.84 -1.80 -12.01
C TRP A 30 5.45 -0.76 -12.96
N THR A 31 5.52 0.49 -12.53
CA THR A 31 5.89 1.60 -13.44
C THR A 31 7.39 1.79 -13.57
N VAL A 32 8.16 1.61 -12.49
CA VAL A 32 9.59 1.98 -12.47
C VAL A 32 10.53 0.88 -12.00
N HIS A 33 10.15 0.03 -11.04
CA HIS A 33 11.11 -0.94 -10.46
C HIS A 33 11.05 -2.34 -11.08
N ARG A 34 10.00 -2.70 -11.84
CA ARG A 34 9.82 -4.07 -12.35
C ARG A 34 10.95 -4.52 -13.30
N ALA A 35 11.57 -3.59 -14.03
CA ALA A 35 12.63 -3.88 -14.99
C ALA A 35 14.00 -4.04 -14.32
N ASN A 36 14.15 -3.55 -13.09
CA ASN A 36 15.42 -3.43 -12.38
C ASN A 36 15.79 -4.70 -11.57
N GLY A 37 14.98 -5.75 -11.67
CA GLY A 37 15.15 -6.97 -10.89
C GLY A 37 14.68 -6.83 -9.43
N PHE A 38 15.00 -7.82 -8.61
CA PHE A 38 14.46 -7.89 -7.25
C PHE A 38 15.16 -6.93 -6.27
N PHE A 39 16.49 -7.01 -6.16
CA PHE A 39 17.23 -6.38 -5.07
C PHE A 39 17.25 -4.86 -5.11
N VAL A 40 17.07 -4.23 -3.95
CA VAL A 40 17.07 -2.75 -3.82
C VAL A 40 18.38 -2.10 -4.25
N LEU A 41 19.51 -2.82 -4.19
CA LEU A 41 20.83 -2.32 -4.60
C LEU A 41 20.89 -1.93 -6.07
N ASN A 42 20.07 -2.56 -6.91
CA ASN A 42 19.95 -2.24 -8.33
C ASN A 42 18.68 -1.42 -8.62
N GLU A 43 18.16 -0.69 -7.63
CA GLU A 43 16.87 0.00 -7.75
C GLU A 43 15.72 -0.98 -8.07
N GLY A 44 15.81 -2.20 -7.53
CA GLY A 44 14.81 -3.25 -7.66
C GLY A 44 13.59 -3.05 -6.77
N TRP A 45 12.63 -3.95 -6.89
CA TRP A 45 11.32 -3.81 -6.26
C TRP A 45 11.19 -4.41 -4.83
N GLU A 46 12.27 -4.98 -4.28
CA GLU A 46 12.32 -5.57 -2.93
C GLU A 46 11.83 -4.61 -1.84
N TYR A 47 12.34 -3.37 -1.82
CA TYR A 47 11.98 -2.43 -0.77
C TYR A 47 10.49 -2.03 -0.83
N ASN A 48 9.93 -1.92 -2.04
CA ASN A 48 8.49 -1.68 -2.21
C ASN A 48 7.65 -2.82 -1.61
N LEU A 49 8.08 -4.07 -1.78
CA LEU A 49 7.43 -5.21 -1.13
C LEU A 49 7.53 -5.16 0.38
N VAL A 50 8.71 -4.86 0.92
CA VAL A 50 8.92 -4.77 2.37
C VAL A 50 7.98 -3.71 2.96
N LEU A 51 7.90 -2.55 2.32
CA LEU A 51 7.02 -1.45 2.70
C LEU A 51 5.54 -1.83 2.61
N ALA A 52 5.10 -2.44 1.49
CA ALA A 52 3.72 -2.89 1.32
C ALA A 52 3.35 -3.95 2.37
N THR A 53 4.24 -4.91 2.61
CA THR A 53 4.05 -5.97 3.60
C THR A 53 3.96 -5.39 5.01
N GLY A 54 4.82 -4.43 5.35
CA GLY A 54 4.76 -3.71 6.61
C GLY A 54 3.40 -3.04 6.84
N ALA A 55 2.86 -2.36 5.81
CA ALA A 55 1.53 -1.76 5.88
C ALA A 55 0.42 -2.80 6.09
N VAL A 56 0.50 -3.96 5.42
CA VAL A 56 -0.46 -5.07 5.62
C VAL A 56 -0.36 -5.63 7.04
N VAL A 57 0.85 -5.82 7.57
CA VAL A 57 1.06 -6.27 8.95
C VAL A 57 0.44 -5.29 9.94
N VAL A 58 0.62 -3.98 9.75
CA VAL A 58 -0.02 -2.96 10.59
C VAL A 58 -1.54 -3.05 10.51
N ALA A 59 -2.11 -3.24 9.31
CA ALA A 59 -3.55 -3.42 9.14
C ALA A 59 -4.08 -4.69 9.84
N MET A 60 -3.30 -5.77 9.84
CA MET A 60 -3.65 -7.04 10.48
C MET A 60 -3.55 -6.97 12.02
N LEU A 61 -2.47 -6.41 12.55
CA LEU A 61 -2.32 -6.18 13.98
C LEU A 61 -3.41 -5.24 14.51
N GLY A 62 -3.84 -4.32 13.64
CA GLY A 62 -4.90 -3.38 13.91
C GLY A 62 -4.42 -2.13 14.64
N PRO A 63 -5.35 -1.21 14.91
CA PRO A 63 -5.06 0.09 15.50
C PRO A 63 -4.54 -0.03 16.94
N GLY A 64 -3.36 0.52 17.20
CA GLY A 64 -2.76 0.60 18.53
C GLY A 64 -3.46 1.60 19.45
N ARG A 65 -3.15 1.58 20.75
CA ARG A 65 -3.79 2.45 21.77
C ARG A 65 -3.71 3.96 21.47
N LEU A 66 -2.62 4.39 20.83
CA LEU A 66 -2.39 5.79 20.46
C LEU A 66 -2.98 6.17 19.09
N SER A 67 -3.53 5.21 18.34
CA SER A 67 -4.11 5.48 17.04
C SER A 67 -5.39 6.32 17.15
N LEU A 68 -5.63 7.15 16.13
CA LEU A 68 -6.90 7.87 16.01
C LEU A 68 -8.08 6.91 15.91
N ASP A 69 -7.91 5.73 15.31
CA ASP A 69 -8.94 4.71 15.25
C ASP A 69 -9.41 4.27 16.64
N HIS A 70 -8.48 4.04 17.56
CA HIS A 70 -8.79 3.64 18.91
C HIS A 70 -9.47 4.77 19.69
N GLN A 71 -8.98 6.00 19.52
CA GLN A 71 -9.47 7.16 20.27
C GLN A 71 -10.83 7.68 19.78
N ILE A 72 -11.10 7.58 18.48
CA ILE A 72 -12.32 8.14 17.86
C ILE A 72 -13.42 7.08 17.75
N PHE A 73 -13.08 5.85 17.37
CA PHE A 73 -14.09 4.85 16.99
C PHE A 73 -14.32 3.75 18.03
N CYS A 74 -13.45 3.60 19.06
CA CYS A 74 -13.53 2.66 20.19
C CYS A 74 -13.72 1.15 19.87
N ARG A 75 -14.16 0.78 18.66
CA ARG A 75 -14.40 -0.58 18.16
C ARG A 75 -13.58 -0.83 16.90
N CYS A 76 -12.63 -1.73 17.00
CA CYS A 76 -11.69 -2.02 15.92
C CYS A 76 -12.10 -3.33 15.22
N TRP A 77 -13.20 -3.28 14.45
CA TRP A 77 -13.75 -4.44 13.71
C TRP A 77 -12.94 -4.81 12.45
N LEU A 78 -11.89 -4.05 12.13
CA LEU A 78 -11.16 -4.14 10.87
C LEU A 78 -9.71 -4.67 11.05
N ASN A 79 -9.47 -5.49 12.07
CA ASN A 79 -8.16 -6.12 12.32
C ASN A 79 -8.16 -7.61 11.89
N GLY A 80 -7.03 -8.28 12.05
CA GLY A 80 -6.83 -9.68 11.68
C GLY A 80 -7.04 -9.93 10.19
N TRP A 81 -7.82 -10.96 9.87
CA TRP A 81 -8.13 -11.36 8.48
C TRP A 81 -8.90 -10.30 7.71
N THR A 82 -9.80 -9.56 8.36
CA THR A 82 -10.53 -8.46 7.72
C THR A 82 -9.57 -7.34 7.33
N GLY A 83 -8.61 -7.02 8.20
CA GLY A 83 -7.56 -6.04 7.92
C GLY A 83 -6.68 -6.45 6.73
N LEU A 84 -6.31 -7.73 6.64
CA LEU A 84 -5.60 -8.30 5.49
C LEU A 84 -6.41 -8.15 4.20
N LEU A 85 -7.66 -8.62 4.20
CA LEU A 85 -8.50 -8.64 2.99
C LEU A 85 -8.76 -7.22 2.48
N ILE A 86 -8.98 -6.26 3.37
CA ILE A 86 -9.19 -4.86 3.00
C ILE A 86 -7.89 -4.26 2.47
N SER A 87 -6.78 -4.38 3.20
CA SER A 87 -5.51 -3.74 2.80
C SER A 87 -4.97 -4.30 1.48
N VAL A 88 -4.95 -5.63 1.32
CA VAL A 88 -4.47 -6.27 0.09
C VAL A 88 -5.50 -6.14 -1.03
N GLY A 89 -6.77 -6.46 -0.76
CA GLY A 89 -7.81 -6.47 -1.78
C GLY A 89 -8.08 -5.08 -2.36
N LEU A 90 -8.36 -4.09 -1.51
CA LEU A 90 -8.56 -2.72 -1.99
C LEU A 90 -7.26 -2.11 -2.50
N GLY A 91 -6.11 -2.44 -1.92
CA GLY A 91 -4.82 -1.92 -2.37
C GLY A 91 -4.48 -2.37 -3.80
N LEU A 92 -4.59 -3.66 -4.08
CA LEU A 92 -4.35 -4.19 -5.42
C LEU A 92 -5.43 -3.73 -6.42
N ALA A 93 -6.70 -3.71 -6.02
CA ALA A 93 -7.77 -3.18 -6.87
C ALA A 93 -7.54 -1.70 -7.21
N GLY A 94 -7.12 -0.89 -6.24
CA GLY A 94 -6.78 0.52 -6.43
C GLY A 94 -5.57 0.70 -7.34
N ALA A 95 -4.52 -0.12 -7.18
CA ALA A 95 -3.36 -0.10 -8.06
C ALA A 95 -3.73 -0.44 -9.51
N ILE A 96 -4.50 -1.52 -9.71
CA ILE A 96 -4.98 -1.93 -11.03
C ILE A 96 -5.85 -0.82 -11.64
N GLY A 97 -6.79 -0.26 -10.88
CA GLY A 97 -7.62 0.85 -11.35
C GLY A 97 -6.80 2.07 -11.76
N GLN A 98 -5.79 2.45 -10.97
CA GLN A 98 -4.90 3.57 -11.29
C GLN A 98 -4.09 3.30 -12.56
N LEU A 99 -3.56 2.09 -12.71
CA LEU A 99 -2.81 1.70 -13.91
C LEU A 99 -3.73 1.71 -15.14
N LEU A 100 -4.90 1.10 -15.07
CA LEU A 100 -5.83 1.04 -16.21
C LEU A 100 -6.32 2.41 -16.66
N LEU A 101 -6.58 3.32 -15.71
CA LEU A 101 -7.14 4.63 -16.02
C LEU A 101 -6.09 5.65 -16.48
N PHE A 102 -4.89 5.60 -15.91
CA PHE A 102 -3.93 6.70 -16.03
C PHE A 102 -2.55 6.29 -16.55
N TYR A 103 -2.18 5.02 -16.49
CA TYR A 103 -0.85 4.61 -16.92
C TYR A 103 -0.76 4.54 -18.45
N ARG A 104 0.15 5.33 -19.01
CA ARG A 104 0.53 5.30 -20.43
C ARG A 104 2.00 4.93 -20.52
N PRO A 105 2.34 3.72 -21.02
CA PRO A 105 3.73 3.31 -21.17
C PRO A 105 4.49 4.23 -22.14
N PRO A 106 5.77 4.56 -21.86
CA PRO A 106 6.61 5.22 -22.86
C PRO A 106 6.77 4.32 -24.08
N ALA A 107 6.74 4.91 -25.28
CA ALA A 107 6.97 4.18 -26.51
C ALA A 107 8.37 3.55 -26.47
N VAL A 108 8.47 2.28 -26.89
CA VAL A 108 9.77 1.62 -27.05
C VAL A 108 10.46 2.29 -28.24
N THR A 109 11.39 3.20 -27.97
CA THR A 109 12.32 3.68 -28.99
C THR A 109 13.34 2.57 -29.24
N GLY A 110 13.21 1.91 -30.39
CA GLY A 110 14.18 0.92 -30.84
C GLY A 110 15.44 1.63 -31.31
N GLU A 111 16.44 1.68 -30.45
CA GLU A 111 17.83 2.01 -30.78
C GLU A 111 18.73 0.83 -30.41
#